data_AF-A0A9E0HFV3-F1
#
_entry.id   AF-A0A9E0HFV3-F1
#
_cell.length_a   1.000
_cell.length_b   1.000
_cell.length_c   1.000
_cell.angle_alpha   90.00
_cell.angle_beta   90.00
_cell.angle_gamma   90.00
#
_symmetry.space_group_name_H-M   'P 1'
#
loop_
_entity.id
_entity.type
_entity.pdbx_description
1 polymer ?
#
loop_
_entity_poly.entity_id
_entity_poly.type
_entity_poly.pdbx_seq_one_letter_code
_entity_poly.pdbx_strand_id
1 'polypeptide(L)'
;MLRSCALVALFALACGSAPRATTIENRNTGAEPIAASPSLRDGALWSCQIADYDPQPCKLSRAGGAWRLAKLLGSQRFRGELTFAADRATFRGEFFCPWGDCTEPMDVGFDRISTEEHYVSQFGGDPITLRYDAQLEAEYAGAGYGGLTGDER
;
A
#
# COMPACT_ATOMS: atom_id res chain seq x y z
N MET A 1 -71.78 30.31 -35.11
CA MET A 1 -71.21 31.16 -34.04
C MET A 1 -70.53 30.25 -33.04
N LEU A 2 -69.19 30.31 -32.91
CA LEU A 2 -68.37 29.84 -31.77
C LEU A 2 -66.91 30.13 -32.19
N ARG A 3 -66.32 31.29 -31.87
CA ARG A 3 -65.69 31.72 -30.61
C ARG A 3 -64.64 30.72 -30.05
N SER A 4 -63.40 31.18 -30.13
CA SER A 4 -62.12 30.63 -29.66
C SER A 4 -62.02 30.40 -28.14
N CYS A 5 -61.04 29.58 -27.76
CA CYS A 5 -60.26 29.48 -26.50
C CYS A 5 -59.97 27.98 -26.24
N ALA A 6 -58.80 27.49 -25.81
CA ALA A 6 -57.52 28.04 -25.41
C ALA A 6 -56.47 26.90 -25.39
N LEU A 7 -55.19 27.28 -25.33
CA LEU A 7 -54.01 26.43 -25.12
C LEU A 7 -54.11 25.47 -23.93
N VAL A 8 -53.48 24.29 -24.02
CA VAL A 8 -52.58 23.75 -22.98
C VAL A 8 -51.48 22.91 -23.65
N ALA A 9 -50.22 23.32 -23.52
CA ALA A 9 -49.06 22.51 -23.88
C ALA A 9 -48.77 21.50 -22.75
N LEU A 10 -48.84 20.20 -23.04
CA LEU A 10 -48.44 19.16 -22.11
C LEU A 10 -46.91 19.04 -22.09
N PHE A 11 -46.32 19.31 -20.92
CA PHE A 11 -44.95 18.91 -20.59
C PHE A 11 -44.88 17.38 -20.52
N ALA A 12 -44.07 16.77 -21.38
CA ALA A 12 -43.69 15.36 -21.25
C ALA A 12 -42.76 15.19 -20.05
N LEU A 13 -43.31 14.72 -18.93
CA LEU A 13 -42.51 14.15 -17.84
C LEU A 13 -41.98 12.80 -18.31
N ALA A 14 -40.78 12.81 -18.91
CA ALA A 14 -39.98 11.61 -19.03
C ALA A 14 -39.58 11.18 -17.62
N CYS A 15 -40.25 10.14 -17.08
CA CYS A 15 -39.77 9.41 -15.93
C CYS A 15 -38.43 8.75 -16.30
N GLY A 16 -37.34 9.48 -16.02
CA GLY A 16 -35.99 8.92 -15.99
C GLY A 16 -35.95 7.83 -14.93
N SER A 17 -35.83 6.60 -15.38
CA SER A 17 -35.47 5.45 -14.56
C SER A 17 -34.11 5.75 -13.94
N ALA A 18 -34.10 6.10 -12.66
CA ALA A 18 -32.89 6.17 -11.87
C ALA A 18 -32.20 4.79 -11.91
N PRO A 19 -30.93 4.67 -12.34
CA PRO A 19 -30.20 3.45 -12.07
C PRO A 19 -30.10 3.32 -10.55
N ARG A 20 -30.56 2.17 -10.04
CA ARG A 20 -30.29 1.73 -8.66
C ARG A 20 -28.81 1.96 -8.40
N ALA A 21 -28.51 2.58 -7.26
CA ALA A 21 -27.14 2.62 -6.74
C ALA A 21 -26.58 1.20 -6.79
N THR A 22 -25.57 1.00 -7.63
CA THR A 22 -24.78 -0.23 -7.63
C THR A 22 -24.15 -0.31 -6.26
N THR A 23 -24.61 -1.25 -5.45
CA THR A 23 -23.88 -1.70 -4.27
C THR A 23 -22.44 -1.92 -4.70
N ILE A 24 -21.50 -1.20 -4.08
CA ILE A 24 -20.08 -1.55 -4.20
C ILE A 24 -19.95 -2.90 -3.49
N GLU A 25 -20.10 -3.99 -4.25
CA GLU A 25 -19.60 -5.27 -3.82
C GLU A 25 -18.10 -5.11 -3.59
N ASN A 26 -17.68 -5.35 -2.35
CA ASN A 26 -16.26 -5.49 -2.02
C ASN A 26 -15.77 -6.74 -2.76
N ARG A 27 -15.40 -6.57 -4.03
CA ARG A 27 -14.61 -7.54 -4.76
C ARG A 27 -13.27 -7.54 -4.08
N ASN A 28 -13.08 -8.48 -3.16
CA ASN A 28 -11.79 -9.13 -2.99
C ASN A 28 -11.35 -9.57 -4.39
N THR A 29 -10.69 -8.70 -5.13
CA THR A 29 -9.86 -9.07 -6.26
C THR A 29 -8.87 -10.04 -5.67
N GLY A 30 -9.13 -11.33 -5.90
CA GLY A 30 -8.27 -12.41 -5.47
C GLY A 30 -6.90 -12.14 -6.02
N ALA A 31 -6.02 -11.59 -5.18
CA ALA A 31 -4.60 -11.80 -5.33
C ALA A 31 -4.45 -13.32 -5.34
N GLU A 32 -4.03 -13.86 -6.48
CA GLU A 32 -3.62 -15.24 -6.59
C GLU A 32 -2.70 -15.53 -5.39
N PRO A 33 -2.94 -16.59 -4.61
CA PRO A 33 -2.17 -16.82 -3.38
C PRO A 33 -0.70 -16.90 -3.76
N ILE A 34 0.03 -15.85 -3.38
CA ILE A 34 1.47 -15.77 -3.52
C ILE A 34 1.98 -17.03 -2.83
N ALA A 35 2.71 -17.87 -3.55
CA ALA A 35 3.24 -19.12 -3.00
C ALA A 35 3.83 -18.85 -1.61
N ALA A 36 3.55 -19.72 -0.64
CA ALA A 36 3.97 -19.55 0.74
C ALA A 36 5.49 -19.36 0.82
N SER A 37 5.94 -18.11 0.83
CA SER A 37 7.34 -17.73 0.94
C SER A 37 7.66 -17.51 2.41
N PRO A 38 8.83 -17.97 2.90
CA PRO A 38 9.23 -17.73 4.29
C PRO A 38 9.29 -16.23 4.64
N SER A 39 9.45 -15.35 3.66
CA SER A 39 9.47 -13.89 3.85
C SER A 39 8.10 -13.25 4.08
N LEU A 40 7.01 -13.93 3.69
CA LEU A 40 5.64 -13.45 3.77
C LEU A 40 4.95 -14.00 5.02
N ARG A 41 5.55 -13.71 6.17
CA ARG A 41 5.02 -14.09 7.50
C ARG A 41 4.91 -12.87 8.41
N ASP A 42 4.00 -12.96 9.37
CA ASP A 42 3.86 -11.91 10.38
C ASP A 42 5.13 -11.81 11.24
N GLY A 43 5.65 -10.60 11.38
CA GLY A 43 6.90 -10.30 12.07
C GLY A 43 8.16 -10.54 11.25
N ALA A 44 8.07 -10.88 9.95
CA ALA A 44 9.25 -11.05 9.11
C ALA A 44 10.05 -9.74 9.03
N LEU A 45 11.38 -9.86 9.11
CA LEU A 45 12.28 -8.71 8.98
C LEU A 45 12.89 -8.68 7.58
N TRP A 46 12.81 -7.50 6.98
CA TRP A 46 13.26 -7.17 5.64
C TRP A 46 14.30 -6.06 5.71
N SER A 47 15.02 -5.86 4.61
CA SER A 47 15.89 -4.72 4.39
C SER A 47 15.16 -3.65 3.60
N CYS A 48 15.21 -2.40 4.06
CA CYS A 48 14.67 -1.24 3.37
C CYS A 48 15.73 -0.16 3.20
N GLN A 49 15.93 0.27 1.96
CA GLN A 49 16.86 1.33 1.60
C GLN A 49 16.10 2.45 0.88
N ILE A 50 16.45 3.69 1.22
CA ILE A 50 15.98 4.89 0.53
C ILE A 50 17.25 5.61 0.07
N ALA A 51 17.25 6.08 -1.17
CA ALA A 51 18.42 6.71 -1.79
C ALA A 51 19.67 5.81 -1.68
N ASP A 52 20.83 6.41 -1.43
CA ASP A 52 22.12 5.75 -1.25
C ASP A 52 22.48 5.50 0.22
N TYR A 53 21.55 5.70 1.16
CA TYR A 53 21.77 5.44 2.58
C TYR A 53 21.95 3.94 2.88
N ASP A 54 22.55 3.62 4.02
CA ASP A 54 22.68 2.22 4.46
C ASP A 54 21.29 1.58 4.65
N PRO A 55 21.08 0.33 4.18
CA PRO A 55 19.83 -0.37 4.38
C PRO A 55 19.48 -0.52 5.86
N GLN A 56 18.21 -0.32 6.19
CA GLN A 56 17.68 -0.37 7.56
C GLN A 56 16.65 -1.48 7.70
N PRO A 57 16.44 -2.02 8.91
CA PRO A 57 15.41 -3.02 9.15
C PRO A 57 14.02 -2.48 8.85
N CYS A 58 13.26 -3.30 8.15
CA CYS A 58 11.83 -3.17 7.95
C CYS A 58 11.12 -4.37 8.56
N LYS A 59 9.90 -4.17 9.05
CA LYS A 59 9.07 -5.25 9.56
C LYS A 59 7.82 -5.40 8.71
N LEU A 60 7.60 -6.61 8.24
CA LEU A 60 6.33 -7.04 7.69
C LEU A 60 5.45 -7.54 8.84
N SER A 61 4.23 -7.05 8.92
CA SER A 61 3.26 -7.42 9.96
C SER A 61 1.88 -7.66 9.37
N ARG A 62 1.08 -8.49 10.04
CA ARG A 62 -0.29 -8.76 9.61
C ARG A 62 -1.28 -8.09 10.55
N ALA A 63 -2.07 -7.17 10.03
CA ALA A 63 -3.09 -6.45 10.80
C ALA A 63 -4.39 -6.36 10.01
N GLY A 64 -5.51 -6.76 10.62
CA GLY A 64 -6.83 -6.67 9.97
C GLY A 64 -6.97 -7.46 8.67
N GLY A 65 -6.18 -8.52 8.49
CA GLY A 65 -6.16 -9.32 7.25
C GLY A 65 -5.25 -8.77 6.15
N ALA A 66 -4.73 -7.55 6.29
CA ALA A 66 -3.79 -6.93 5.37
C ALA A 66 -2.35 -7.06 5.85
N TRP A 67 -1.41 -7.03 4.91
CA TRP A 67 0.02 -6.91 5.18
C TRP A 67 0.38 -5.44 5.37
N ARG A 68 1.20 -5.16 6.38
CA ARG A 68 1.76 -3.85 6.65
C ARG A 68 3.27 -3.92 6.66
N LEU A 69 3.92 -2.93 6.06
CA LEU A 69 5.37 -2.78 6.09
C LEU A 69 5.71 -1.48 6.83
N ALA A 70 6.70 -1.54 7.70
CA ALA A 70 7.23 -0.36 8.39
C ALA A 70 8.75 -0.39 8.43
N LYS A 71 9.40 0.70 8.01
CA LYS A 71 10.83 0.93 8.18
C LYS A 71 11.10 1.37 9.61
N LEU A 72 11.82 0.55 10.37
CA LEU A 72 11.93 0.68 11.82
C LEU A 72 12.94 1.73 12.26
N LEU A 73 14.02 1.93 11.49
CA LEU A 73 15.15 2.80 11.86
C LEU A 73 15.50 3.78 10.74
N GLY A 74 16.39 4.72 11.06
CA GLY A 74 16.84 5.79 10.18
C GLY A 74 16.05 7.10 10.35
N SER A 75 16.60 8.19 9.81
CA SER A 75 16.02 9.54 9.82
C SER A 75 14.84 9.69 8.85
N GLN A 76 14.74 8.82 7.86
CA GLN A 76 13.65 8.72 6.92
C GLN A 76 13.01 7.33 7.05
N ARG A 77 11.70 7.31 7.24
CA ARG A 77 10.90 6.11 7.47
C ARG A 77 9.66 6.13 6.61
N PHE A 78 9.07 4.97 6.42
CA PHE A 78 7.76 4.84 5.82
C PHE A 78 7.01 3.71 6.50
N ARG A 79 5.69 3.84 6.55
CA ARG A 79 4.80 2.80 7.07
C ARG A 79 3.48 2.79 6.30
N GLY A 80 2.94 1.61 6.06
CA GLY A 80 1.76 1.48 5.22
C GLY A 80 1.32 0.06 4.98
N GLU A 81 0.27 -0.08 4.18
CA GLU A 81 -0.20 -1.34 3.64
C GLU A 81 0.69 -1.77 2.48
N LEU A 82 0.99 -3.06 2.39
CA LEU A 82 1.76 -3.66 1.30
C LEU A 82 0.94 -4.79 0.68
N THR A 83 0.58 -4.68 -0.58
CA THR A 83 -0.10 -5.77 -1.32
C THR A 83 0.89 -6.40 -2.28
N PHE A 84 1.06 -7.71 -2.20
CA PHE A 84 1.94 -8.46 -3.10
C PHE A 84 1.14 -9.09 -4.25
N ALA A 85 1.74 -9.08 -5.44
CA ALA A 85 1.38 -9.86 -6.62
C ALA A 85 2.63 -10.68 -7.06
N ALA A 86 2.52 -11.46 -8.14
CA ALA A 86 3.58 -12.39 -8.55
C ALA A 86 4.95 -11.71 -8.80
N ASP A 87 4.95 -10.58 -9.48
CA ASP A 87 6.12 -9.82 -9.94
C ASP A 87 6.16 -8.37 -9.41
N ARG A 88 5.21 -8.01 -8.55
CA ARG A 88 5.04 -6.63 -8.07
C ARG A 88 4.60 -6.60 -6.62
N ALA A 89 4.96 -5.55 -5.90
CA ALA A 89 4.30 -5.15 -4.67
C ALA A 89 3.76 -3.72 -4.78
N THR A 90 2.62 -3.42 -4.18
CA THR A 90 2.06 -2.07 -4.12
C THR A 90 2.03 -1.63 -2.67
N PHE A 91 2.63 -0.48 -2.38
CA PHE A 91 2.66 0.10 -1.06
C PHE A 91 1.81 1.37 -1.02
N ARG A 92 0.97 1.47 0.02
CA ARG A 92 0.18 2.67 0.32
C ARG A 92 0.32 3.04 1.78
N GLY A 93 0.83 4.24 2.03
CA GLY A 93 1.03 4.73 3.38
C GLY A 93 1.59 6.13 3.40
N GLU A 94 2.51 6.35 4.32
CA GLU A 94 3.18 7.63 4.50
C GLU A 94 4.69 7.43 4.61
N PHE A 95 5.42 8.37 4.03
CA PHE A 95 6.83 8.64 4.30
C PHE A 95 6.90 9.72 5.38
N PHE A 96 7.87 9.62 6.30
CA PHE A 96 8.00 10.57 7.40
C PHE A 96 9.42 10.58 7.99
N CYS A 97 9.74 11.67 8.69
CA CYS A 97 11.01 11.86 9.40
C CYS A 97 10.71 11.92 10.90
N PRO A 98 11.20 10.99 11.74
CA PRO A 98 10.89 11.00 13.18
C PRO A 98 11.24 12.30 13.91
N TRP A 99 12.26 13.02 13.43
CA TRP A 99 12.76 14.26 14.03
C TRP A 99 12.64 15.48 13.09
N GLY A 100 11.85 15.39 12.02
CA GLY A 100 11.74 16.44 11.01
C GLY A 100 10.33 16.59 10.45
N ASP A 101 10.13 17.59 9.61
CA ASP A 101 8.86 17.84 8.93
C ASP A 101 8.98 17.45 7.45
N CYS A 102 8.89 16.15 7.20
CA CYS A 102 8.95 15.58 5.85
C CYS A 102 7.80 14.60 5.60
N THR A 103 6.71 14.70 6.38
CA THR A 103 5.62 13.73 6.29
C THR A 103 4.83 13.96 5.00
N GLU A 104 4.73 12.92 4.18
CA GLU A 104 4.01 12.97 2.91
C GLU A 104 3.38 11.62 2.54
N PRO A 105 2.27 11.62 1.79
CA PRO A 105 1.65 10.38 1.33
C PRO A 105 2.57 9.66 0.35
N MET A 106 2.66 8.33 0.51
CA MET A 106 3.47 7.45 -0.33
C MET A 106 2.59 6.36 -0.91
N ASP A 107 2.37 6.42 -2.24
CA ASP A 107 1.70 5.37 -3.03
C ASP A 107 2.64 4.98 -4.17
N VAL A 108 3.27 3.81 -4.05
CA VAL A 108 4.29 3.35 -5.00
C VAL A 108 4.09 1.87 -5.35
N GLY A 109 4.39 1.55 -6.61
CA GLY A 109 4.53 0.17 -7.05
C GLY A 109 6.00 -0.20 -7.10
N PHE A 110 6.37 -1.29 -6.42
CA PHE A 110 7.68 -1.91 -6.47
C PHE A 110 7.70 -3.06 -7.47
N ASP A 111 8.62 -3.01 -8.43
CA ASP A 111 8.82 -4.09 -9.39
C ASP A 111 9.86 -5.07 -8.86
N ARG A 112 9.58 -6.37 -8.99
CA ARG A 112 10.50 -7.42 -8.58
C ARG A 112 11.61 -7.55 -9.61
N ILE A 113 12.86 -7.42 -9.17
CA ILE A 113 14.04 -7.47 -10.06
C ILE A 113 14.87 -8.74 -9.90
N SER A 114 14.59 -9.57 -8.91
CA SER A 114 15.24 -10.88 -8.76
C SER A 114 14.31 -11.92 -8.15
N THR A 115 14.67 -13.19 -8.28
CA THR A 115 13.98 -14.31 -7.63
C THR A 115 14.15 -14.29 -6.11
N GLU A 116 15.09 -13.52 -5.57
CA GLU A 116 15.41 -13.40 -4.14
C GLU A 116 14.57 -12.32 -3.44
N GLU A 117 13.37 -12.03 -3.94
CA GLU A 117 12.43 -11.08 -3.32
C GLU A 117 13.04 -9.69 -3.11
N HIS A 118 13.76 -9.27 -4.14
CA HIS A 118 14.32 -7.93 -4.28
C HIS A 118 13.39 -7.10 -5.15
N TYR A 119 12.88 -6.01 -4.60
CA TYR A 119 11.96 -5.10 -5.27
C TYR A 119 12.50 -3.68 -5.24
N VAL A 120 12.26 -2.94 -6.32
CA VAL A 120 12.71 -1.55 -6.46
C VAL A 120 11.58 -0.65 -6.91
N SER A 121 11.63 0.61 -6.47
CA SER A 121 10.74 1.68 -6.90
C SER A 121 11.46 3.03 -6.79
N GLN A 122 10.73 4.10 -7.03
CA GLN A 122 11.16 5.46 -6.76
C GLN A 122 10.08 6.22 -6.00
N PHE A 123 10.51 7.12 -5.11
CA PHE A 123 9.65 8.04 -4.40
C PHE A 123 10.36 9.38 -4.23
N GLY A 124 9.71 10.49 -4.58
CA GLY A 124 10.35 11.81 -4.52
C GLY A 124 11.56 11.99 -5.44
N GLY A 125 11.82 11.05 -6.37
CA GLY A 125 13.03 11.00 -7.19
C GLY A 125 14.14 10.10 -6.62
N ASP A 126 14.00 9.64 -5.37
CA ASP A 126 14.96 8.73 -4.74
C ASP A 126 14.59 7.27 -4.98
N PRO A 127 15.57 6.38 -5.25
CA PRO A 127 15.33 4.95 -5.31
C PRO A 127 14.91 4.42 -3.93
N ILE A 128 13.94 3.51 -3.92
CA ILE A 128 13.58 2.75 -2.73
C ILE A 128 13.68 1.26 -3.05
N THR A 129 14.36 0.54 -2.18
CA THR A 129 14.62 -0.89 -2.33
C THR A 129 14.06 -1.66 -1.15
N LEU A 130 13.34 -2.74 -1.44
CA LEU A 130 12.90 -3.75 -0.47
C LEU A 130 13.62 -5.05 -0.79
N ARG A 131 14.29 -5.66 0.18
CA ARG A 131 14.94 -6.96 -0.01
C ARG A 131 14.70 -7.87 1.17
N TYR A 132 14.25 -9.08 0.91
CA TYR A 132 14.30 -10.14 1.91
C TYR A 132 15.67 -10.82 1.90
N ASP A 133 16.23 -11.05 3.08
CA ASP A 133 17.50 -11.74 3.27
C ASP A 133 17.42 -12.50 4.59
N ALA A 134 17.45 -13.83 4.53
CA ALA A 134 17.28 -14.68 5.70
C ALA A 134 18.42 -14.55 6.72
N GLN A 135 19.63 -14.21 6.27
CA GLN A 135 20.76 -13.97 7.18
C GLN A 135 20.54 -12.64 7.91
N LEU A 136 20.21 -11.58 7.17
CA LEU A 136 19.91 -10.28 7.76
C LEU A 136 18.72 -10.35 8.72
N GLU A 137 17.70 -11.12 8.37
CA GLU A 137 16.58 -11.38 9.25
C GLU A 137 17.02 -12.06 10.55
N ALA A 138 17.90 -13.06 10.50
CA ALA A 138 18.41 -13.72 11.70
C ALA A 138 19.21 -12.74 12.60
N GLU A 139 20.03 -11.88 11.99
CA GLU A 139 20.78 -10.83 12.69
C GLU A 139 19.82 -9.84 13.38
N TYR A 140 18.79 -9.40 12.68
CA TYR A 140 17.79 -8.46 13.20
C TYR A 140 16.83 -9.10 14.21
N ALA A 141 16.46 -10.37 14.03
CA ALA A 141 15.62 -11.09 14.98
C ALA A 141 16.30 -11.22 16.35
N GLY A 142 17.63 -11.41 16.36
CA GLY A 142 18.45 -11.40 17.58
C GLY A 142 18.59 -10.03 18.24
N ALA A 143 18.29 -8.93 17.53
CA ALA A 143 18.46 -7.56 18.00
C ALA A 143 17.24 -6.98 18.74
N GLY A 144 16.18 -7.78 18.97
CA GLY A 144 15.04 -7.37 19.80
C GLY A 144 13.97 -6.54 19.08
N TYR A 145 13.95 -6.49 17.75
CA TYR A 145 12.97 -5.71 16.98
C TYR A 145 11.54 -6.28 16.99
N GLY A 146 11.31 -7.43 17.61
CA GLY A 146 9.99 -8.08 17.62
C GLY A 146 8.86 -7.19 18.14
N GLY A 147 9.15 -6.32 19.11
CA GLY A 147 8.19 -5.39 19.69
C GLY A 147 7.98 -4.09 18.92
N LEU A 148 8.82 -3.78 17.92
CA LEU A 148 8.71 -2.51 17.20
C LEU A 148 7.57 -2.52 16.19
N THR A 149 6.91 -1.37 16.03
CA THR A 149 5.86 -1.15 15.03
C THR A 149 6.30 -0.20 13.92
N GLY A 150 7.43 0.49 14.10
CA GLY A 150 7.91 1.56 13.23
C GLY A 150 7.39 2.94 13.63
N ASP A 151 6.57 3.03 14.68
CA ASP A 151 5.96 4.27 15.17
C ASP A 151 6.81 4.93 16.27
N GLU A 152 7.95 4.32 16.62
CA GLU A 152 8.84 4.81 17.67
C GLU A 152 9.50 6.14 17.25
N ARG A 153 9.60 7.07 18.19
CA ARG A 153 10.23 8.39 18.00
C ARG A 153 11.71 8.39 18.36
#